data_AF-A0A534L4G5-F1
#
_entry.id   AF-A0A534L4G5-F1
#
_cell.length_a   1.000
_cell.length_b   1.000
_cell.length_c   1.000
_cell.angle_alpha   90.00
_cell.angle_beta   90.00
_cell.angle_gamma   90.00
#
_symmetry.space_group_name_H-M   'P 1'
#
loop_
_entity.id
_entity.type
_entity.pdbx_description
1 polymer ?
#
loop_
_entity_poly.entity_id
_entity_poly.type
_entity_poly.pdbx_seq_one_letter_code
_entity_poly.pdbx_strand_id
1 'polypeptide(L)'
;MPLDPGTVHRFAMLERAVKSFARTGRFDESLKLVEEMLEIAPEDAGLSKLKARIAAELVHQAIQAQKIAAATQILGLVETKIPATHLGQTEKELLGKAKEHLYSM
;
A
#
# COMPACT_ATOMS: atom_id res chain seq x y z
N MET A 1 -34.11 -1.70 3.44
CA MET A 1 -34.48 -0.54 2.60
C MET A 1 -33.32 -0.32 1.63
N PRO A 2 -33.56 -0.08 0.33
CA PRO A 2 -32.46 0.19 -0.59
C PRO A 2 -31.73 1.49 -0.18
N LEU A 3 -30.41 1.50 -0.31
CA LEU A 3 -29.60 2.70 -0.10
C LEU A 3 -30.03 3.78 -1.10
N ASP A 4 -30.02 5.04 -0.67
CA ASP A 4 -30.30 6.14 -1.57
C ASP A 4 -29.18 6.28 -2.63
N PRO A 5 -29.51 6.74 -3.85
CA PRO A 5 -28.52 6.85 -4.92
C PRO A 5 -27.35 7.80 -4.61
N GLY A 6 -27.56 8.81 -3.76
CA GLY A 6 -26.53 9.77 -3.36
C GLY A 6 -25.47 9.11 -2.48
N THR A 7 -25.89 8.30 -1.52
CA THR A 7 -25.03 7.48 -0.66
C THR A 7 -24.18 6.52 -1.47
N VAL A 8 -24.78 5.80 -2.42
CA VAL A 8 -24.05 4.87 -3.30
C VAL A 8 -23.04 5.62 -4.17
N HIS A 9 -23.42 6.78 -4.72
CA HIS A 9 -22.52 7.61 -5.52
C HIS A 9 -21.34 8.15 -4.72
N ARG A 10 -21.60 8.69 -3.51
CA ARG A 10 -20.55 9.19 -2.61
C ARG A 10 -19.56 8.07 -2.24
N PHE A 11 -20.08 6.90 -1.89
CA PHE A 11 -19.25 5.74 -1.57
C PHE A 11 -18.34 5.36 -2.75
N ALA A 12 -18.90 5.24 -3.95
CA ALA A 12 -18.12 4.88 -5.14
C ALA A 12 -17.06 5.93 -5.49
N MET A 13 -17.33 7.22 -5.26
CA MET A 13 -16.35 8.28 -5.43
C MET A 13 -15.19 8.14 -4.42
N LEU A 14 -15.50 7.96 -3.14
CA LEU A 14 -14.48 7.77 -2.09
C LEU A 14 -13.64 6.52 -2.33
N GLU A 15 -14.26 5.39 -2.67
CA GLU A 15 -13.56 4.15 -2.98
C GLU A 15 -12.52 4.36 -4.10
N ARG A 16 -12.89 5.07 -5.17
CA ARG A 16 -11.97 5.35 -6.28
C ARG A 16 -10.81 6.24 -5.84
N ALA A 17 -11.09 7.28 -5.06
CA ALA A 17 -10.08 8.19 -4.55
C ALA A 17 -9.10 7.47 -3.61
N VAL A 18 -9.61 6.71 -2.64
CA VAL A 18 -8.84 5.83 -1.74
C VAL A 18 -7.89 4.93 -2.53
N LYS A 19 -8.42 4.17 -3.51
CA LYS A 19 -7.61 3.28 -4.34
C LYS A 19 -6.58 4.03 -5.20
N SER A 20 -6.87 5.26 -5.63
CA SER A 20 -5.94 6.09 -6.38
C SER A 20 -4.79 6.58 -5.50
N PHE A 21 -5.09 7.10 -4.30
CA PHE A 21 -4.07 7.55 -3.36
C PHE A 21 -3.16 6.42 -2.91
N ALA A 22 -3.72 5.26 -2.57
CA ALA A 22 -2.95 4.09 -2.15
C ALA A 22 -1.99 3.58 -3.23
N ARG A 23 -2.40 3.55 -4.51
CA ARG A 23 -1.49 3.21 -5.64
C ARG A 23 -0.31 4.15 -5.78
N THR A 24 -0.49 5.41 -5.39
CA THR A 24 0.58 6.43 -5.43
C THR A 24 1.42 6.49 -4.15
N GLY A 25 1.21 5.57 -3.20
CA GLY A 25 1.91 5.56 -1.91
C GLY A 25 1.46 6.64 -0.93
N ARG A 26 0.41 7.41 -1.26
CA ARG A 26 -0.14 8.48 -0.41
C ARG A 26 -1.13 7.89 0.60
N PHE A 27 -0.63 7.05 1.50
CA PHE A 27 -1.45 6.32 2.46
C PHE A 27 -2.10 7.24 3.51
N ASP A 28 -1.47 8.38 3.86
CA ASP A 28 -2.08 9.36 4.78
C ASP A 28 -3.35 10.00 4.20
N GLU A 29 -3.33 10.36 2.91
CA GLU A 29 -4.53 10.88 2.22
C GLU A 29 -5.57 9.78 2.03
N SER A 30 -5.14 8.56 1.74
CA SER A 30 -6.03 7.41 1.67
C SER A 30 -6.72 7.15 3.02
N LEU A 31 -6.04 7.36 4.14
CA LEU A 31 -6.58 7.12 5.49
C LEU A 31 -7.74 8.08 5.80
N LYS A 32 -7.57 9.38 5.54
CA LYS A 32 -8.62 10.39 5.74
C LYS A 32 -9.90 10.04 4.99
N LEU A 33 -9.77 9.58 3.74
CA LEU A 33 -10.92 9.19 2.93
C LEU A 33 -11.55 7.87 3.37
N VAL A 34 -10.78 6.96 3.95
CA VAL A 34 -11.32 5.74 4.58
C VAL A 34 -12.16 6.11 5.78
N GLU A 35 -11.73 7.03 6.63
CA GLU A 35 -12.51 7.51 7.78
C GLU A 35 -13.88 8.03 7.32
N GLU A 36 -13.90 8.92 6.32
CA GLU A 36 -15.15 9.41 5.71
C GLU A 36 -16.02 8.31 5.10
N MET A 37 -15.40 7.29 4.50
CA MET A 37 -16.08 6.16 3.88
C MET A 37 -16.69 5.22 4.94
N LEU A 38 -16.05 5.08 6.11
CA LEU A 38 -16.55 4.24 7.20
C LEU A 38 -17.84 4.80 7.81
N GLU A 39 -18.02 6.12 7.81
CA GLU A 39 -19.20 6.82 8.32
C GLU A 39 -20.44 6.70 7.42
N ILE A 40 -20.30 6.29 6.16
CA ILE A 40 -21.43 6.22 5.22
C ILE A 40 -22.35 5.05 5.57
N ALA A 41 -23.61 5.30 5.96
CA ALA A 41 -24.61 4.26 6.23
C ALA A 41 -24.06 3.09 7.09
N PRO A 42 -23.69 3.36 8.36
CA PRO A 42 -23.04 2.37 9.23
C PRO A 42 -23.94 1.17 9.53
N GLU A 43 -25.27 1.34 9.52
CA GLU A 43 -26.23 0.26 9.68
C GLU A 43 -26.38 -0.67 8.46
N ASP A 44 -25.84 -0.31 7.28
CA ASP A 44 -25.94 -1.16 6.09
C ASP A 44 -24.89 -2.29 6.12
N ALA A 45 -25.37 -3.52 6.28
CA ALA A 45 -24.51 -4.71 6.36
C ALA A 45 -23.78 -5.01 5.04
N GLY A 46 -24.36 -4.68 3.89
CA GLY A 46 -23.73 -4.91 2.58
C GLY A 46 -22.52 -3.98 2.39
N LEU A 47 -22.74 -2.70 2.68
CA LEU A 47 -21.71 -1.66 2.61
C LEU A 47 -20.63 -1.89 3.66
N SER A 48 -20.99 -2.34 4.87
CA SER A 48 -20.03 -2.71 5.90
C SER A 48 -19.04 -3.78 5.45
N LYS A 49 -19.51 -4.82 4.73
CA LYS A 49 -18.62 -5.84 4.15
C LYS A 49 -17.68 -5.25 3.09
N LEU A 50 -18.17 -4.31 2.27
CA LEU A 50 -17.36 -3.67 1.24
C LEU A 50 -16.29 -2.76 1.84
N LYS A 51 -16.65 -1.94 2.84
CA LYS A 51 -15.72 -1.13 3.63
C LYS A 51 -14.59 -1.96 4.23
N ALA A 52 -14.94 -3.09 4.87
CA ALA A 52 -13.96 -3.98 5.47
C ALA A 52 -12.98 -4.57 4.43
N ARG A 53 -13.47 -4.95 3.25
CA ARG A 53 -12.62 -5.43 2.15
C ARG A 53 -11.65 -4.36 1.67
N ILE A 54 -12.13 -3.14 1.45
CA ILE A 54 -11.29 -2.01 1.02
C ILE A 54 -10.24 -1.70 2.09
N ALA A 55 -10.63 -1.64 3.36
CA ALA A 55 -9.68 -1.41 4.46
C ALA A 55 -8.61 -2.51 4.53
N ALA A 56 -8.98 -3.78 4.37
CA ALA A 56 -8.03 -4.89 4.34
C ALA A 56 -7.06 -4.77 3.15
N GLU A 57 -7.56 -4.46 1.94
CA GLU A 57 -6.71 -4.22 0.76
C GLU A 57 -5.68 -3.11 1.01
N LEU A 58 -6.10 -2.01 1.64
CA LEU A 58 -5.21 -0.89 1.96
C LEU A 58 -4.15 -1.25 2.99
N VAL A 59 -4.52 -2.00 4.04
CA VAL A 59 -3.56 -2.48 5.03
C VAL A 59 -2.49 -3.33 4.36
N HIS A 60 -2.88 -4.25 3.46
CA HIS A 60 -1.91 -5.04 2.72
C HIS A 60 -1.02 -4.20 1.83
N GLN A 61 -1.57 -3.22 1.10
CA GLN A 61 -0.77 -2.32 0.24
C GLN A 61 0.21 -1.48 1.06
N ALA A 62 -0.23 -0.93 2.20
CA ALA A 62 0.63 -0.13 3.08
C ALA A 62 1.79 -0.97 3.65
N ILE A 63 1.51 -2.20 4.08
CA ILE A 63 2.55 -3.14 4.56
C ILE A 63 3.57 -3.43 3.45
N GLN A 64 3.11 -3.70 2.22
CA GLN A 64 4.04 -3.98 1.11
C GLN A 64 4.88 -2.76 0.76
N ALA A 65 4.28 -1.58 0.68
CA ALA A 65 5.01 -0.34 0.45
C ALA A 65 6.07 -0.08 1.53
N GLN A 66 5.75 -0.32 2.80
CA GLN A 66 6.70 -0.20 3.90
C GLN A 66 7.87 -1.20 3.77
N LYS A 67 7.59 -2.46 3.40
CA LYS A 67 8.63 -3.48 3.18
C LYS A 67 9.57 -3.11 2.03
N ILE A 68 9.02 -2.62 0.91
CA ILE A 68 9.80 -2.15 -0.24
C ILE A 68 10.68 -0.97 0.16
N ALA A 69 10.13 0.00 0.90
CA ALA A 69 10.89 1.15 1.40
C ALA A 69 12.06 0.72 2.29
N ALA A 70 11.81 -0.19 3.24
CA ALA A 70 12.85 -0.72 4.11
C ALA A 70 13.93 -1.49 3.34
N ALA A 71 13.54 -2.34 2.39
CA ALA A 71 14.48 -3.09 1.54
C ALA A 71 15.35 -2.15 0.70
N THR A 72 14.75 -1.10 0.12
CA THR A 72 15.48 -0.06 -0.63
C THR A 72 16.51 0.65 0.23
N GLN A 73 16.13 1.02 1.47
CA GLN A 73 17.05 1.66 2.42
C GLN A 73 18.20 0.74 2.81
N ILE A 74 17.94 -0.55 3.07
CA ILE A 74 18.98 -1.53 3.40
C ILE A 74 20.00 -1.64 2.26
N LEU A 75 19.52 -1.76 1.01
CA LEU A 75 20.41 -1.83 -0.15
C LEU A 75 21.25 -0.56 -0.30
N GLY A 76 20.65 0.63 -0.16
CA GLY A 76 21.39 1.89 -0.21
C GLY A 76 22.45 2.01 0.91
N LEU A 77 22.15 1.51 2.11
CA LEU A 77 23.12 1.46 3.21
C LEU A 77 24.27 0.51 2.90
N VAL A 78 24.01 -0.65 2.31
CA VAL A 78 25.07 -1.60 1.90
C VAL A 78 25.99 -0.96 0.87
N GLU A 79 25.43 -0.31 -0.15
CA GLU A 79 26.21 0.38 -1.19
C GLU A 79 27.04 1.54 -0.64
N THR A 80 26.52 2.24 0.38
CA THR A 80 27.21 3.40 0.97
C THR A 80 28.29 2.98 1.97
N LYS A 81 28.02 1.97 2.79
CA LYS A 81 28.86 1.61 3.94
C LYS A 81 29.88 0.51 3.66
N ILE A 82 29.66 -0.33 2.64
CA ILE A 82 30.56 -1.43 2.30
C ILE A 82 31.32 -1.10 1.02
N PRO A 83 32.65 -0.92 1.07
CA PRO A 83 33.45 -0.71 -0.13
C PRO A 83 33.32 -1.89 -1.10
N ALA A 84 33.08 -1.61 -2.39
CA ALA A 84 32.91 -2.64 -3.40
C ALA A 84 34.15 -3.55 -3.57
N THR A 85 35.32 -3.10 -3.13
CA THR A 85 36.57 -3.87 -3.09
C THR A 85 36.57 -4.97 -2.04
N HIS A 86 35.71 -4.88 -1.01
CA HIS A 86 35.59 -5.90 0.04
C HIS A 86 34.62 -7.02 -0.34
N LEU A 87 33.85 -6.86 -1.43
CA LEU A 87 32.86 -7.83 -1.87
C LEU A 87 33.43 -8.77 -2.94
N GLY A 88 33.35 -10.08 -2.69
CA GLY A 88 33.65 -11.12 -3.64
C GLY A 88 32.54 -11.31 -4.67
N GLN A 89 32.72 -12.29 -5.56
CA GLN A 89 31.74 -12.59 -6.61
C GLN A 89 30.43 -13.13 -6.01
N THR A 90 30.52 -13.97 -4.99
CA THR A 90 29.35 -14.53 -4.29
C THR A 90 28.48 -13.45 -3.66
N GLU A 91 29.07 -12.49 -2.93
CA GLU A 91 28.31 -11.42 -2.27
C GLU A 91 27.64 -10.50 -3.30
N LYS A 92 28.33 -10.22 -4.41
CA LYS A 92 27.79 -9.43 -5.52
C LYS A 92 26.59 -10.13 -6.16
N GLU A 93 26.64 -11.44 -6.36
CA GLU A 93 25.53 -12.23 -6.89
C GLU A 93 24.34 -12.27 -5.91
N LEU A 94 24.58 -12.42 -4.61
CA LEU A 94 23.54 -12.39 -3.58
C LEU A 94 22.82 -11.03 -3.55
N LEU A 95 23.58 -9.93 -3.57
CA LEU A 95 23.02 -8.57 -3.64
C LEU A 95 22.30 -8.32 -4.96
N GLY A 96 22.80 -8.86 -6.07
CA GLY A 96 22.14 -8.81 -7.38
C GLY A 96 20.76 -9.46 -7.36
N LYS A 97 20.67 -10.71 -6.87
CA LYS A 97 19.40 -11.43 -6.73
C LYS A 97 18.42 -10.71 -5.79
N ALA A 98 18.93 -10.14 -4.69
CA ALA A 98 18.11 -9.37 -3.76
C ALA A 98 17.53 -8.10 -4.41
N LYS A 99 18.31 -7.40 -5.24
CA LYS A 99 17.84 -6.25 -6.03
C LYS A 99 16.80 -6.65 -7.06
N GLU A 100 17.05 -7.71 -7.82
CA GLU A 100 16.10 -8.24 -8.80
C GLU A 100 14.76 -8.58 -8.15
N HIS A 101 14.79 -9.28 -7.01
CA HIS A 101 13.58 -9.61 -6.26
C HIS A 101 12.81 -8.34 -5.85
N LEU A 102 13.50 -7.31 -5.34
CA LEU A 102 12.87 -6.04 -4.96
C LEU A 102 12.22 -5.31 -6.14
N TYR A 103 12.84 -5.31 -7.33
CA TYR A 103 12.28 -4.65 -8.52
C TYR A 103 11.21 -5.48 -9.24
N SER A 104 11.09 -6.77 -8.90
CA SER A 104 10.08 -7.67 -9.46
C SER A 104 8.76 -7.71 -8.66
N MET A 105 8.72 -7.07 -7.48
CA MET A 105 7.50 -6.89 -6.67
C MET A 105 6.66 -5.70 -7.16
#